data_AF-A0A0J1GKK0-F1
#
_entry.id   AF-A0A0J1GKK0-F1
#
_cell.length_a   1.000
_cell.length_b   1.000
_cell.length_c   1.000
_cell.angle_alpha   90.00
_cell.angle_beta   90.00
_cell.angle_gamma   90.00
#
_symmetry.space_group_name_H-M   'P 1'
#
loop_
_entity.id
_entity.type
_entity.pdbx_description
1 polymer ?
#
loop_
_entity_poly.entity_id
_entity_poly.type
_entity_poly.pdbx_seq_one_letter_code
_entity_poly.pdbx_strand_id
1 'polypeptide(L)'
;MKTLSIAVALSLLLSGCGEKADTPTPPAPSVKTSTVAGVIDAASVYDMTLNGHTYPTQDAEASYQGRDYNVTSVKKGMAVTVQLENDKAADIQLDPAFTGLAVLNPDNQLLMNGATIRIPDPSVFTLDYKYGGGSLGWVMVFAHLDENNQWVVTNVSPIDAMPNAEMEGKITGLTDTQFHLDGATIHYTASDVTGGKPLANGMYVQALGQFVNDSLTANRIDIKS
;
A
#
# COMPACT_ATOMS: atom_id res chain seq x y z
N MET A 1 -20.85 -7.21 -37.36
CA MET A 1 -21.95 -6.23 -37.51
C MET A 1 -23.19 -7.00 -37.94
N LYS A 2 -24.22 -7.07 -37.09
CA LYS A 2 -25.53 -7.65 -37.42
C LYS A 2 -26.60 -6.67 -36.96
N THR A 3 -27.23 -6.01 -37.92
CA THR A 3 -28.39 -5.15 -37.77
C THR A 3 -29.64 -6.00 -37.58
N LEU A 4 -30.40 -5.75 -36.52
CA LEU A 4 -31.81 -6.15 -36.45
C LEU A 4 -32.64 -4.91 -36.12
N SER A 5 -33.34 -4.41 -37.13
CA SER A 5 -34.46 -3.48 -36.99
C SER A 5 -35.73 -4.29 -36.84
N ILE A 6 -36.51 -4.05 -35.79
CA ILE A 6 -37.90 -4.51 -35.70
C ILE A 6 -38.74 -3.31 -35.29
N ALA A 7 -39.59 -2.88 -36.23
CA ALA A 7 -40.69 -1.98 -35.98
C ALA A 7 -41.98 -2.80 -36.00
N VAL A 8 -42.77 -2.75 -34.93
CA VAL A 8 -44.19 -3.10 -34.94
C VAL A 8 -44.91 -2.06 -34.09
N ALA A 9 -45.80 -1.32 -34.74
CA ALA A 9 -46.82 -0.51 -34.10
C ALA A 9 -48.15 -1.27 -34.19
N LEU A 10 -48.90 -1.38 -33.10
CA LEU A 10 -50.18 -0.68 -32.93
C LEU A 10 -50.83 -1.04 -31.58
N SER A 11 -51.44 -0.01 -31.02
CA SER A 11 -52.14 0.14 -29.76
C SER A 11 -53.37 -0.74 -29.56
N LEU A 12 -53.57 -1.19 -28.32
CA LEU A 12 -54.88 -1.51 -27.76
C LEU A 12 -55.06 -0.67 -26.49
N LEU A 13 -55.99 0.27 -26.53
CA LEU A 13 -56.49 1.00 -25.38
C LEU A 13 -57.50 0.11 -24.64
N LEU A 14 -57.19 -0.29 -23.42
CA LEU A 14 -58.19 -0.71 -22.44
C LEU A 14 -57.98 0.10 -21.15
N SER A 15 -58.97 0.95 -20.87
CA SER A 15 -59.19 1.66 -19.62
C SER A 15 -59.49 0.68 -18.47
N GLY A 16 -58.73 0.79 -17.39
CA GLY A 16 -58.88 0.02 -16.16
C GLY A 16 -58.39 0.83 -14.95
N CYS A 17 -59.02 0.63 -13.81
CA CYS A 17 -59.06 1.53 -12.66
C CYS A 17 -57.73 1.84 -11.97
N GLY A 18 -57.58 3.12 -11.59
CA GLY A 18 -56.87 3.65 -10.42
C GLY A 18 -55.88 2.75 -9.71
N GLU A 19 -54.62 2.82 -10.13
CA GLU A 19 -53.48 2.58 -9.26
C GLU A 19 -52.72 3.89 -9.10
N LYS A 20 -52.45 4.23 -7.85
CA LYS A 20 -51.71 5.40 -7.44
C LYS A 20 -50.33 5.27 -8.10
N ALA A 21 -50.02 6.16 -9.03
CA ALA A 21 -48.72 6.16 -9.70
C ALA A 21 -47.64 6.22 -8.63
N ASP A 22 -46.88 5.13 -8.49
CA ASP A 22 -45.64 5.16 -7.74
C ASP A 22 -44.76 6.20 -8.44
N THR A 23 -44.52 7.30 -7.74
CA THR A 23 -43.51 8.28 -8.15
C THR A 23 -42.24 7.49 -8.45
N PRO A 24 -41.65 7.62 -9.66
CA PRO A 24 -40.41 6.93 -9.98
C PRO A 24 -39.41 7.34 -8.91
N THR A 25 -38.95 6.39 -8.11
CA THR A 25 -37.86 6.64 -7.16
C THR A 25 -36.70 7.17 -8.00
N PRO A 26 -36.21 8.39 -7.73
CA PRO A 26 -35.04 8.89 -8.43
C PRO A 26 -33.93 7.85 -8.32
N PRO A 27 -33.21 7.53 -9.41
CA PRO A 27 -32.07 6.63 -9.31
C PRO A 27 -31.15 7.14 -8.20
N ALA A 28 -30.70 6.24 -7.34
CA ALA A 28 -29.79 6.60 -6.25
C ALA A 28 -28.60 7.37 -6.84
N PRO A 29 -28.17 8.48 -6.21
CA PRO A 29 -27.04 9.25 -6.72
C PRO A 29 -25.84 8.32 -6.90
N SER A 30 -25.27 8.32 -8.11
CA SER A 30 -24.09 7.50 -8.40
C SER A 30 -22.90 8.05 -7.63
N VAL A 31 -22.27 7.22 -6.79
CA VAL A 31 -21.02 7.56 -6.11
C VAL A 31 -19.90 7.56 -7.15
N LYS A 32 -19.19 8.69 -7.28
CA LYS A 32 -17.99 8.76 -8.12
C LYS A 32 -16.84 8.12 -7.36
N THR A 33 -16.23 7.08 -7.95
CA THR A 33 -15.07 6.39 -7.38
C THR A 33 -13.82 6.67 -8.20
N SER A 34 -12.68 6.80 -7.52
CA SER A 34 -11.36 6.95 -8.15
C SER A 34 -10.25 6.52 -7.19
N THR A 35 -9.07 6.22 -7.69
CA THR A 35 -7.90 5.85 -6.87
C THR A 35 -6.79 6.86 -7.08
N VAL A 36 -6.11 7.23 -6.00
CA VAL A 36 -4.89 8.06 -6.02
C VAL A 36 -3.81 7.39 -5.18
N ALA A 37 -2.56 7.48 -5.60
CA ALA A 37 -1.43 6.96 -4.85
C ALA A 37 -0.32 8.02 -4.74
N GLY A 38 0.50 7.91 -3.70
CA GLY A 38 1.66 8.78 -3.49
C GLY A 38 2.11 8.83 -2.03
N VAL A 39 2.93 9.82 -1.72
CA VAL A 39 3.43 10.09 -0.37
C VAL A 39 2.64 11.24 0.26
N ILE A 40 2.21 11.07 1.50
CA ILE A 40 1.40 12.07 2.21
C ILE A 40 2.25 13.31 2.51
N ASP A 41 1.81 14.46 2.00
CA ASP A 41 2.44 15.77 2.19
C ASP A 41 2.18 16.32 3.59
N ALA A 42 0.95 16.14 4.08
CA ALA A 42 0.48 16.57 5.39
C ALA A 42 -0.72 15.72 5.84
N ALA A 43 -0.87 15.51 7.14
CA ALA A 43 -2.02 14.81 7.72
C ALA A 43 -2.49 15.52 8.99
N SER A 44 -3.81 15.63 9.14
CA SER A 44 -4.50 16.10 10.34
C SER A 44 -5.43 15.00 10.87
N VAL A 45 -6.27 15.32 11.86
CA VAL A 45 -7.30 14.38 12.34
C VAL A 45 -8.40 14.16 11.29
N TYR A 46 -8.65 15.14 10.41
CA TYR A 46 -9.81 15.13 9.52
C TYR A 46 -9.45 15.17 8.04
N ASP A 47 -8.18 15.43 7.72
CA ASP A 47 -7.73 15.69 6.37
C ASP A 47 -6.36 15.09 6.12
N MET A 48 -6.15 14.66 4.88
CA MET A 48 -4.87 14.21 4.35
C MET A 48 -4.56 14.97 3.07
N THR A 49 -3.34 15.47 2.93
CA THR A 49 -2.86 16.09 1.69
C THR A 49 -1.92 15.14 0.97
N LEU A 50 -2.22 14.86 -0.29
CA LEU A 50 -1.49 13.92 -1.15
C LEU A 50 -1.41 14.53 -2.56
N ASN A 51 -0.20 14.60 -3.12
CA ASN A 51 0.05 15.21 -4.42
C ASN A 51 -0.53 16.65 -4.51
N GLY A 52 -0.39 17.42 -3.43
CA GLY A 52 -0.89 18.79 -3.33
C GLY A 52 -2.42 18.96 -3.23
N HIS A 53 -3.18 17.88 -3.12
CA HIS A 53 -4.65 17.90 -2.95
C HIS A 53 -5.04 17.41 -1.56
N THR A 54 -6.01 18.09 -0.94
CA THR A 54 -6.51 17.74 0.39
C THR A 54 -7.80 16.94 0.30
N TYR A 55 -7.84 15.79 0.95
CA TYR A 55 -8.96 14.86 1.00
C TYR A 55 -9.44 14.72 2.44
N PRO A 56 -10.76 14.85 2.71
CA PRO A 56 -11.33 14.53 4.00
C PRO A 56 -11.17 13.03 4.33
N THR A 57 -10.89 12.71 5.59
CA THR A 57 -10.61 11.34 6.08
C THR A 57 -11.53 10.90 7.22
N GLN A 58 -12.57 11.67 7.54
CA GLN A 58 -13.46 11.44 8.70
C GLN A 58 -14.12 10.05 8.69
N ASP A 59 -14.47 9.55 7.51
CA ASP A 59 -15.14 8.26 7.32
C ASP A 59 -14.20 7.21 6.69
N ALA A 60 -12.90 7.50 6.61
CA ALA A 60 -11.94 6.63 5.95
C ALA A 60 -11.47 5.51 6.88
N GLU A 61 -11.30 4.32 6.29
CA GLU A 61 -10.59 3.21 6.92
C GLU A 61 -9.13 3.23 6.45
N ALA A 62 -8.20 2.83 7.33
CA ALA A 62 -6.80 2.66 6.96
C ALA A 62 -6.42 1.18 7.13
N SER A 63 -5.69 0.61 6.20
CA SER A 63 -5.35 -0.80 6.25
C SER A 63 -3.95 -1.12 5.74
N TYR A 64 -3.39 -2.22 6.25
CA TYR A 64 -2.16 -2.81 5.73
C TYR A 64 -2.19 -4.33 5.89
N GLN A 65 -1.90 -5.06 4.81
CA GLN A 65 -1.96 -6.53 4.75
C GLN A 65 -3.26 -7.12 5.35
N GLY A 66 -4.39 -6.46 5.09
CA GLY A 66 -5.72 -6.88 5.56
C GLY A 66 -5.97 -6.66 7.06
N ARG A 67 -5.12 -5.89 7.74
CA ARG A 67 -5.34 -5.41 9.11
C ARG A 67 -5.77 -3.96 9.09
N ASP A 68 -6.75 -3.65 9.92
CA ASP A 68 -7.26 -2.28 10.07
C ASP A 68 -6.38 -1.48 11.04
N TYR A 69 -6.17 -0.22 10.68
CA TYR A 69 -5.46 0.78 11.45
C TYR A 69 -6.37 1.97 11.66
N ASN A 70 -6.16 2.69 12.76
CA ASN A 70 -6.90 3.93 12.99
C ASN A 70 -6.45 4.99 11.99
N VAL A 71 -7.37 5.70 11.33
CA VAL A 71 -7.01 6.76 10.37
C VAL A 71 -6.09 7.83 10.95
N THR A 72 -6.12 8.06 12.27
CA THR A 72 -5.19 8.98 12.95
C THR A 72 -3.73 8.49 12.96
N SER A 73 -3.46 7.21 12.68
CA SER A 73 -2.10 6.70 12.49
C SER A 73 -1.54 7.05 11.11
N VAL A 74 -2.36 7.52 10.18
CA VAL A 74 -1.90 8.04 8.89
C VAL A 74 -1.18 9.35 9.11
N LYS A 75 0.10 9.41 8.73
CA LYS A 75 0.99 10.55 8.97
C LYS A 75 1.68 11.00 7.68
N LYS A 76 2.19 12.24 7.72
CA LYS A 76 3.11 12.76 6.71
C LYS A 76 4.24 11.77 6.44
N GLY A 77 4.59 11.63 5.16
CA GLY A 77 5.68 10.78 4.70
C GLY A 77 5.30 9.31 4.50
N MET A 78 4.10 8.88 4.87
CA MET A 78 3.62 7.53 4.53
C MET A 78 3.25 7.47 3.05
N ALA A 79 3.71 6.44 2.36
CA ALA A 79 3.23 6.09 1.04
C ALA A 79 1.92 5.31 1.14
N VAL A 80 0.94 5.70 0.34
CA VAL A 80 -0.43 5.16 0.40
C VAL A 80 -1.04 5.00 -0.99
N THR A 81 -1.99 4.07 -1.10
CA THR A 81 -3.00 4.04 -2.15
C THR A 81 -4.35 4.34 -1.51
N VAL A 82 -5.10 5.27 -2.09
CA VAL A 82 -6.34 5.79 -1.51
C VAL A 82 -7.47 5.59 -2.50
N GLN A 83 -8.49 4.85 -2.07
CA GLN A 83 -9.77 4.83 -2.75
C GLN A 83 -10.60 6.04 -2.32
N LEU A 84 -11.05 6.80 -3.32
CA LEU A 84 -11.88 7.98 -3.13
C LEU A 84 -13.33 7.69 -3.49
N GLU A 85 -14.23 8.28 -2.72
CA GLU A 85 -15.67 8.35 -2.98
C GLU A 85 -16.14 9.81 -2.91
N ASN A 86 -16.63 10.34 -4.04
CA ASN A 86 -17.00 11.75 -4.17
C ASN A 86 -15.89 12.71 -3.69
N ASP A 87 -14.65 12.40 -4.09
CA ASP A 87 -13.42 13.14 -3.76
C ASP A 87 -13.10 13.19 -2.24
N LYS A 88 -13.63 12.24 -1.46
CA LYS A 88 -13.24 11.97 -0.06
C LYS A 88 -12.52 10.65 0.06
N ALA A 89 -11.60 10.51 1.01
CA ALA A 89 -10.97 9.22 1.29
C ALA A 89 -12.00 8.26 1.89
N ALA A 90 -12.06 7.04 1.36
CA ALA A 90 -12.91 5.96 1.85
C ALA A 90 -12.06 4.80 2.39
N ASP A 91 -11.02 4.40 1.64
CA ASP A 91 -10.05 3.39 2.08
C ASP A 91 -8.62 3.89 1.80
N ILE A 92 -7.74 3.76 2.79
CA ILE A 92 -6.35 4.19 2.75
C ILE A 92 -5.48 2.96 2.99
N GLN A 93 -4.95 2.38 1.93
CA GLN A 93 -4.01 1.28 1.99
C GLN A 93 -2.59 1.80 2.16
N LEU A 94 -1.93 1.45 3.26
CA LEU A 94 -0.52 1.78 3.49
C LEU A 94 0.39 0.93 2.58
N ASP A 95 1.42 1.54 2.00
CA ASP A 95 2.41 0.88 1.13
C ASP A 95 3.84 1.14 1.65
N PRO A 96 4.24 0.56 2.80
CA PRO A 96 5.62 0.64 3.27
C PRO A 96 6.57 -0.10 2.32
N ALA A 97 7.81 0.36 2.22
CA ALA A 97 8.87 -0.35 1.49
C ALA A 97 9.45 -1.51 2.31
N PHE A 98 9.41 -1.38 3.65
CA PHE A 98 9.84 -2.42 4.56
C PHE A 98 8.93 -2.52 5.77
N THR A 99 8.71 -3.76 6.23
CA THR A 99 8.15 -4.02 7.56
C THR A 99 8.90 -5.14 8.24
N GLY A 100 9.16 -5.01 9.53
CA GLY A 100 9.96 -5.98 10.25
C GLY A 100 10.42 -5.51 11.60
N LEU A 101 11.12 -6.41 12.31
CA LEU A 101 11.90 -6.02 13.47
C LEU A 101 13.05 -5.11 13.02
N ALA A 102 13.21 -3.99 13.72
CA ALA A 102 14.25 -3.03 13.41
C ALA A 102 15.09 -2.64 14.63
N VAL A 103 16.36 -2.37 14.36
CA VAL A 103 17.32 -1.85 15.32
C VAL A 103 17.93 -0.59 14.73
N LEU A 104 17.94 0.52 15.48
CA LEU A 104 18.76 1.66 15.10
C LEU A 104 20.17 1.46 15.65
N ASN A 105 21.18 1.52 14.79
CA ASN A 105 22.58 1.46 15.24
C ASN A 105 23.08 2.85 15.69
N PRO A 106 24.25 2.94 16.34
CA PRO A 106 24.84 4.20 16.78
C PRO A 106 25.14 5.21 15.65
N ASP A 107 25.23 4.75 14.40
CA ASP A 107 25.51 5.56 13.21
C ASP A 107 24.22 6.10 12.54
N ASN A 108 23.07 6.00 13.21
CA ASN A 108 21.73 6.36 12.69
C ASN A 108 21.35 5.58 11.41
N GLN A 109 21.71 4.30 11.38
CA GLN A 109 21.25 3.39 10.35
C GLN A 109 20.26 2.41 10.94
N LEU A 110 19.15 2.22 10.24
CA LEU A 110 18.14 1.25 10.56
C LEU A 110 18.56 -0.10 9.98
N LEU A 111 18.78 -1.06 10.87
CA LEU A 111 19.05 -2.45 10.52
C LEU A 111 17.73 -3.22 10.60
N MET A 112 17.25 -3.71 9.48
CA MET A 112 16.02 -4.49 9.41
C MET A 112 16.04 -5.42 8.21
N ASN A 113 15.52 -6.63 8.39
CA ASN A 113 15.40 -7.64 7.34
C ASN A 113 16.70 -7.83 6.50
N GLY A 114 17.88 -7.75 7.12
CA GLY A 114 19.17 -7.88 6.44
C GLY A 114 19.63 -6.63 5.67
N ALA A 115 18.77 -5.62 5.52
CA ALA A 115 19.09 -4.33 4.93
C ALA A 115 19.63 -3.34 5.98
N THR A 116 20.51 -2.45 5.52
CA THR A 116 20.99 -1.29 6.27
C THR A 116 20.49 -0.02 5.59
N ILE A 117 19.54 0.66 6.22
CA ILE A 117 18.89 1.86 5.68
C ILE A 117 19.41 3.08 6.42
N ARG A 118 20.01 4.03 5.70
CA ARG A 118 20.52 5.27 6.32
C ARG A 118 19.36 6.20 6.64
N ILE A 119 19.31 6.72 7.87
CA ILE A 119 18.33 7.73 8.27
C ILE A 119 19.02 9.09 8.48
N PRO A 120 19.10 9.94 7.45
CA PRO A 120 19.82 11.22 7.56
C PRO A 120 19.07 12.27 8.38
N ASP A 121 17.73 12.20 8.40
CA ASP A 121 16.87 13.13 9.14
C ASP A 121 16.09 12.38 10.23
N PRO A 122 16.34 12.63 11.53
CA PRO A 122 15.60 11.99 12.60
C PRO A 122 14.13 12.41 12.67
N SER A 123 13.70 13.47 11.96
CA SER A 123 12.30 13.91 11.93
C SER A 123 11.35 12.92 11.26
N VAL A 124 11.88 11.94 10.52
CA VAL A 124 11.08 10.90 9.86
C VAL A 124 10.51 9.87 10.85
N PHE A 125 11.04 9.80 12.07
CA PHE A 125 10.50 8.93 13.11
C PHE A 125 9.25 9.56 13.73
N THR A 126 8.16 8.79 13.79
CA THR A 126 7.01 9.16 14.62
C THR A 126 7.16 8.69 16.07
N LEU A 127 8.24 7.96 16.36
CA LEU A 127 8.65 7.54 17.70
C LEU A 127 9.43 8.65 18.38
N ASP A 128 9.24 8.80 19.69
CA ASP A 128 10.13 9.61 20.53
C ASP A 128 11.46 8.86 20.70
N TYR A 129 12.32 8.96 19.69
CA TYR A 129 13.58 8.24 19.66
C TYR A 129 14.67 9.10 20.30
N LYS A 130 15.15 8.66 21.47
CA LYS A 130 16.34 9.24 22.08
C LYS A 130 17.55 8.72 21.31
N TYR A 131 18.31 9.64 20.71
CA TYR A 131 19.62 9.38 20.11
C TYR A 131 20.43 8.38 20.97
N GLY A 132 20.92 7.29 20.38
CA GLY A 132 21.71 6.29 21.13
C GLY A 132 21.63 4.85 20.64
N GLY A 133 20.78 4.55 19.66
CA GLY A 133 20.58 3.20 19.14
C GLY A 133 19.73 2.31 20.05
N GLY A 134 19.34 1.14 19.54
CA GLY A 134 18.52 0.16 20.26
C GLY A 134 17.40 -0.47 19.42
N SER A 135 16.75 -1.46 20.00
CA SER A 135 15.61 -2.14 19.37
C SER A 135 14.40 -1.21 19.25
N LEU A 136 13.80 -1.14 18.07
CA LEU A 136 12.55 -0.41 17.81
C LEU A 136 11.31 -1.30 17.94
N GLY A 137 11.50 -2.62 18.05
CA GLY A 137 10.42 -3.57 17.82
C GLY A 137 10.04 -3.63 16.34
N TRP A 138 8.78 -3.93 16.07
CA TRP A 138 8.25 -3.95 14.70
C TRP A 138 7.93 -2.55 14.21
N VAL A 139 8.35 -2.24 12.99
CA VAL A 139 8.12 -0.94 12.34
C VAL A 139 7.66 -1.12 10.90
N MET A 140 6.94 -0.11 10.40
CA MET A 140 6.81 0.21 8.99
C MET A 140 7.81 1.28 8.61
N VAL A 141 8.51 1.07 7.50
CA VAL A 141 9.38 2.07 6.88
C VAL A 141 8.84 2.41 5.52
N PHE A 142 8.41 3.65 5.39
CA PHE A 142 8.01 4.24 4.12
C PHE A 142 9.23 4.91 3.50
N ALA A 143 9.60 4.47 2.32
CA ALA A 143 10.79 4.92 1.63
C ALA A 143 10.63 4.78 0.12
N HIS A 144 11.47 5.49 -0.62
CA HIS A 144 11.62 5.34 -2.07
C HIS A 144 13.09 5.38 -2.44
N LEU A 145 13.42 4.88 -3.63
CA LEU A 145 14.77 5.01 -4.17
C LEU A 145 14.96 6.39 -4.82
N ASP A 146 16.11 7.03 -4.56
CA ASP A 146 16.55 8.21 -5.29
C ASP A 146 17.17 7.86 -6.67
N GLU A 147 17.64 8.89 -7.38
CA GLU A 147 18.30 8.76 -8.69
C GLU A 147 19.56 7.87 -8.65
N ASN A 148 20.16 7.66 -7.47
CA ASN A 148 21.34 6.83 -7.24
C ASN A 148 21.00 5.43 -6.68
N ASN A 149 19.71 5.06 -6.66
CA ASN A 149 19.21 3.85 -6.00
C ASN A 149 19.56 3.78 -4.50
N GLN A 150 19.61 4.91 -3.82
CA GLN A 150 19.70 4.96 -2.37
C GLN A 150 18.31 5.14 -1.77
N TRP A 151 18.06 4.44 -0.66
CA TRP A 151 16.81 4.59 0.08
C TRP A 151 16.70 5.98 0.71
N VAL A 152 15.61 6.66 0.39
CA VAL A 152 15.16 7.90 1.02
C VAL A 152 13.96 7.56 1.89
N VAL A 153 14.18 7.51 3.19
CA VAL A 153 13.12 7.27 4.18
C VAL A 153 12.32 8.53 4.40
N THR A 154 11.00 8.41 4.34
CA THR A 154 10.06 9.51 4.51
C THR A 154 9.24 9.38 5.79
N ASN A 155 9.09 8.15 6.31
CA ASN A 155 8.45 7.90 7.59
C ASN A 155 8.90 6.56 8.19
N VAL A 156 9.11 6.52 9.51
CA VAL A 156 9.24 5.29 10.29
C VAL A 156 8.21 5.29 11.41
N SER A 157 7.30 4.31 11.37
CA SER A 157 6.20 4.20 12.33
C SER A 157 6.20 2.84 13.03
N PRO A 158 5.93 2.80 14.34
CA PRO A 158 5.83 1.55 15.08
C PRO A 158 4.54 0.81 14.71
N ILE A 159 4.60 -0.51 14.73
CA ILE A 159 3.43 -1.36 14.54
C ILE A 159 3.45 -2.53 15.51
N ASP A 160 2.29 -3.15 15.70
CA ASP A 160 2.21 -4.43 16.38
C ASP A 160 2.95 -5.51 15.59
N ALA A 161 3.40 -6.55 16.31
CA ALA A 161 4.11 -7.66 15.69
C ALA A 161 3.27 -8.32 14.60
N MET A 162 3.91 -8.57 13.45
CA MET A 162 3.30 -9.21 12.30
C MET A 162 3.89 -10.60 12.07
N PRO A 163 3.15 -11.52 11.43
CA PRO A 163 3.65 -12.86 11.12
C PRO A 163 4.72 -12.84 10.02
N ASN A 164 4.71 -11.83 9.16
CA ASN A 164 5.59 -11.71 8.01
C ASN A 164 6.26 -10.35 8.00
N ALA A 165 7.53 -10.34 7.61
CA ALA A 165 8.29 -9.16 7.24
C ALA A 165 8.13 -8.89 5.74
N GLU A 166 8.26 -7.63 5.37
CA GLU A 166 8.19 -7.17 3.98
C GLU A 166 9.48 -6.44 3.61
N MET A 167 9.93 -6.64 2.36
CA MET A 167 11.09 -5.97 1.80
C MET A 167 10.89 -5.67 0.33
N GLU A 168 11.19 -4.44 -0.07
CA GLU A 168 11.33 -4.08 -1.48
C GLU A 168 12.79 -4.02 -1.91
N GLY A 169 13.05 -4.23 -3.20
CA GLY A 169 14.38 -4.04 -3.77
C GLY A 169 14.52 -4.55 -5.20
N LYS A 170 15.72 -4.37 -5.77
CA LYS A 170 16.09 -4.94 -7.07
C LYS A 170 16.63 -6.36 -6.91
N ILE A 171 16.08 -7.29 -7.70
CA ILE A 171 16.55 -8.68 -7.75
C ILE A 171 18.01 -8.73 -8.21
N THR A 172 18.84 -9.39 -7.42
CA THR A 172 20.19 -9.81 -7.81
C THR A 172 20.42 -11.28 -7.49
N GLY A 173 21.36 -11.92 -8.18
CA GLY A 173 21.74 -13.32 -7.91
C GLY A 173 20.59 -14.33 -8.05
N LEU A 174 19.63 -14.09 -8.94
CA LEU A 174 18.48 -14.97 -9.16
C LEU A 174 18.90 -16.40 -9.55
N THR A 175 18.30 -17.39 -8.88
CA THR A 175 18.30 -18.82 -9.19
C THR A 175 16.86 -19.36 -9.19
N ASP A 176 16.68 -20.66 -9.41
CA ASP A 176 15.36 -21.30 -9.39
C ASP A 176 14.67 -21.29 -8.02
N THR A 177 15.41 -21.05 -6.93
CA THR A 177 14.91 -21.16 -5.56
C THR A 177 15.20 -19.95 -4.67
N GLN A 178 16.01 -19.01 -5.14
CA GLN A 178 16.36 -17.83 -4.37
C GLN A 178 16.82 -16.64 -5.21
N PHE A 179 16.83 -15.46 -4.60
CA PHE A 179 17.50 -14.25 -5.07
C PHE A 179 17.89 -13.38 -3.88
N HIS A 180 18.51 -12.23 -4.15
CA HIS A 180 18.88 -11.25 -3.14
C HIS A 180 18.17 -9.91 -3.32
N LEU A 181 17.77 -9.32 -2.19
CA LEU A 181 17.31 -7.93 -2.04
C LEU A 181 18.15 -7.26 -0.97
N ASP A 182 18.90 -6.21 -1.33
CA ASP A 182 19.71 -5.39 -0.41
C ASP A 182 20.57 -6.19 0.58
N GLY A 183 21.08 -7.35 0.15
CA GLY A 183 21.94 -8.24 0.94
C GLY A 183 21.22 -9.41 1.63
N ALA A 184 19.90 -9.38 1.77
CA ALA A 184 19.13 -10.50 2.30
C ALA A 184 18.93 -11.60 1.25
N THR A 185 18.91 -12.86 1.70
CA THR A 185 18.54 -13.98 0.82
C THR A 185 17.03 -14.20 0.88
N ILE A 186 16.37 -14.18 -0.28
CA ILE A 186 14.95 -14.46 -0.41
C ILE A 186 14.80 -15.87 -0.99
N HIS A 187 14.24 -16.79 -0.21
CA HIS A 187 13.84 -18.12 -0.66
C HIS A 187 12.41 -18.07 -1.17
N TYR A 188 12.17 -18.65 -2.34
CA TYR A 188 10.85 -18.62 -2.97
C TYR A 188 10.62 -19.84 -3.86
N THR A 189 9.36 -20.00 -4.25
CA THR A 189 8.87 -20.91 -5.26
C THR A 189 8.10 -20.12 -6.32
N ALA A 190 7.95 -20.69 -7.52
CA ALA A 190 7.22 -20.01 -8.60
C ALA A 190 5.76 -19.64 -8.23
N SER A 191 5.13 -20.38 -7.30
CA SER A 191 3.78 -20.08 -6.81
C SER A 191 3.70 -18.86 -5.90
N ASP A 192 4.82 -18.41 -5.35
CA ASP A 192 4.85 -17.21 -4.50
C ASP A 192 4.78 -15.93 -5.33
N VAL A 193 5.10 -15.99 -6.64
CA VAL A 193 5.10 -14.80 -7.51
C VAL A 193 3.69 -14.49 -8.01
N THR A 194 3.18 -13.32 -7.63
CA THR A 194 1.85 -12.87 -8.02
C THR A 194 1.70 -12.81 -9.55
N GLY A 195 0.64 -13.46 -10.05
CA GLY A 195 0.38 -13.56 -11.49
C GLY A 195 1.30 -14.52 -12.24
N GLY A 196 2.17 -15.28 -11.54
CA GLY A 196 3.00 -16.34 -12.13
C GLY A 196 4.02 -15.85 -13.15
N LYS A 197 4.37 -14.55 -13.12
CA LYS A 197 5.35 -13.98 -14.04
C LYS A 197 6.76 -14.45 -13.68
N PRO A 198 7.63 -14.76 -14.65
CA PRO A 198 9.00 -15.11 -14.37
C PRO A 198 9.76 -13.90 -13.82
N LEU A 199 10.59 -14.13 -12.80
CA LEU A 199 11.51 -13.14 -12.26
C LEU A 199 12.76 -13.02 -13.13
N ALA A 200 13.42 -11.87 -13.07
CA ALA A 200 14.73 -11.63 -13.69
C ALA A 200 15.57 -10.69 -12.83
N ASN A 201 16.90 -10.80 -12.92
CA ASN A 201 17.80 -9.83 -12.31
C ASN A 201 17.48 -8.41 -12.80
N GLY A 202 17.51 -7.45 -11.87
CA GLY A 202 17.19 -6.06 -12.11
C GLY A 202 15.70 -5.70 -12.01
N MET A 203 14.80 -6.69 -11.94
CA MET A 203 13.39 -6.42 -11.63
C MET A 203 13.25 -5.87 -10.21
N TYR A 204 12.35 -4.90 -10.03
CA TYR A 204 12.01 -4.35 -8.73
C TYR A 204 10.81 -5.12 -8.17
N VAL A 205 10.95 -5.67 -6.97
CA VAL A 205 9.94 -6.53 -6.36
C VAL A 205 9.73 -6.18 -4.89
N GLN A 206 8.57 -6.53 -4.38
CA GLN A 206 8.25 -6.61 -2.96
C GLN A 206 8.14 -8.08 -2.57
N ALA A 207 8.90 -8.51 -1.57
CA ALA A 207 8.83 -9.85 -1.01
C ALA A 207 8.22 -9.79 0.40
N LEU A 208 7.18 -10.59 0.62
CA LEU A 208 6.53 -10.80 1.90
C LEU A 208 6.83 -12.22 2.39
N GLY A 209 7.19 -12.38 3.66
CA GLY A 209 7.44 -13.71 4.21
C GLY A 209 8.04 -13.72 5.61
N GLN A 210 8.45 -14.89 6.07
CA GLN A 210 9.07 -15.05 7.38
C GLN A 210 10.57 -14.75 7.30
N PHE A 211 11.04 -13.77 8.08
CA PHE A 211 12.45 -13.41 8.14
C PHE A 211 13.13 -14.01 9.38
N VAL A 212 14.14 -14.86 9.15
CA VAL A 212 14.92 -15.55 10.19
C VAL A 212 16.36 -15.67 9.73
N ASN A 213 17.33 -15.30 10.57
CA ASN A 213 18.77 -15.44 10.31
C ASN A 213 19.21 -14.90 8.93
N ASP A 214 18.92 -13.64 8.65
CA ASP A 214 19.30 -12.95 7.40
C ASP A 214 18.67 -13.51 6.11
N SER A 215 17.64 -14.36 6.25
CA SER A 215 16.92 -14.95 5.13
C SER A 215 15.42 -14.79 5.28
N LEU A 216 14.74 -14.49 4.18
CA LEU A 216 13.29 -14.42 4.09
C LEU A 216 12.77 -15.64 3.33
N THR A 217 11.86 -16.41 3.93
CA THR A 217 11.08 -17.41 3.19
C THR A 217 9.79 -16.76 2.72
N ALA A 218 9.70 -16.51 1.42
CA ALA A 218 8.59 -15.79 0.81
C ALA A 218 7.32 -16.63 0.81
N ASN A 219 6.19 -15.97 1.02
CA ASN A 219 4.86 -16.51 0.73
C ASN A 219 4.12 -15.66 -0.31
N ARG A 220 4.65 -14.49 -0.66
CA ARG A 220 4.19 -13.66 -1.77
C ARG A 220 5.35 -12.80 -2.28
N ILE A 221 5.44 -12.67 -3.60
CA ILE A 221 6.33 -11.76 -4.31
C ILE A 221 5.51 -10.98 -5.33
N ASP A 222 5.49 -9.66 -5.18
CA ASP A 222 4.82 -8.76 -6.09
C ASP A 222 5.86 -8.03 -6.94
N ILE A 223 5.70 -8.09 -8.28
CA ILE A 223 6.54 -7.30 -9.19
C ILE A 223 5.99 -5.88 -9.21
N LYS A 224 6.80 -4.93 -8.76
CA LYS A 224 6.45 -3.50 -8.73
C LYS A 224 6.77 -2.90 -10.11
N SER A 225 5.81 -2.18 -10.70
CA SER A 225 5.88 -1.58 -12.04
C SER A 225 6.46 -0.18 -12.04
#